data_AF-A0A433VNR4-F1
#
_entry.id   AF-A0A433VNR4-F1
#
_cell.length_a   1.000
_cell.length_b   1.000
_cell.length_c   1.000
_cell.angle_alpha   90.00
_cell.angle_beta   90.00
_cell.angle_gamma   90.00
#
_symmetry.space_group_name_H-M   'P 1'
#
loop_
_entity.id
_entity.type
_entity.pdbx_description
1 polymer ?
#
loop_
_entity_poly.entity_id
_entity_poly.type
_entity_poly.pdbx_seq_one_letter_code
_entity_poly.pdbx_strand_id
1 'polypeptide(L)'
;MIFNYLFIARIKTMEILGDNYKVCYETTSATINFHGSLRLNGMEEYAPILKLLNDVVDSNPARITLNLMHLDFLNSSGITMLSKFVIGMRTNKSMHMMILGANSIPWQSKLLKNLQKLMPNLNLKMV
;
A
#
# COMPACT_ATOMS: atom_id res chain seq x y z
N MET A 1 -38.00 22.34 -7.29
CA MET A 1 -38.11 22.08 -5.83
C MET A 1 -38.66 20.68 -5.70
N ILE A 2 -37.97 19.66 -5.20
CA ILE A 2 -37.01 19.59 -4.09
C ILE A 2 -35.93 18.55 -4.44
N PHE A 3 -34.68 18.86 -4.08
CA PHE A 3 -33.49 18.02 -4.17
C PHE A 3 -33.66 16.68 -3.43
N ASN A 4 -33.23 15.58 -4.03
CA ASN A 4 -32.74 14.42 -3.27
C ASN A 4 -31.33 14.07 -3.74
N TYR A 5 -30.40 14.92 -3.29
CA TYR A 5 -28.99 14.59 -3.12
C TYR A 5 -28.88 13.56 -1.98
N LEU A 6 -28.89 12.28 -2.32
CA LEU A 6 -28.22 11.24 -1.55
C LEU A 6 -27.15 10.71 -2.53
N PHE A 7 -25.95 11.28 -2.68
CA PHE A 7 -24.90 11.46 -1.65
C PHE A 7 -25.00 10.30 -0.65
N ILE A 8 -24.47 9.12 -0.95
CA ILE A 8 -23.04 8.84 -1.00
C ILE A 8 -22.84 7.74 -2.06
N ALA A 9 -21.98 7.99 -3.04
CA ALA A 9 -21.40 6.94 -3.86
C ALA A 9 -20.98 5.80 -2.94
N ARG A 10 -21.42 4.55 -3.18
CA ARG A 10 -20.85 3.36 -2.54
C ARG A 10 -19.40 3.28 -2.98
N ILE A 11 -18.52 4.03 -2.32
CA ILE A 11 -17.09 3.84 -2.41
C ILE A 11 -16.84 2.49 -1.79
N LYS A 12 -16.57 1.52 -2.66
CA LYS A 12 -16.24 0.15 -2.28
C LYS A 12 -14.85 0.21 -1.64
N THR A 13 -14.78 0.57 -0.36
CA THR A 13 -13.56 0.43 0.43
C THR A 13 -13.23 -1.05 0.48
N MET A 14 -12.14 -1.46 -0.18
CA MET A 14 -11.61 -2.81 -0.06
C MET A 14 -10.74 -2.83 1.19
N GLU A 15 -11.13 -3.60 2.18
CA GLU A 15 -10.41 -3.72 3.44
C GLU A 15 -10.06 -5.17 3.77
N ILE A 16 -8.89 -5.32 4.39
CA ILE A 16 -8.37 -6.56 4.96
C ILE A 16 -8.11 -6.26 6.42
N LEU A 17 -8.81 -6.98 7.30
CA LEU A 17 -8.66 -6.88 8.74
C LEU A 17 -8.01 -8.16 9.24
N GLY A 18 -6.95 -8.01 10.04
CA GLY A 18 -6.43 -9.08 10.88
C GLY A 18 -6.36 -8.61 12.33
N ASP A 19 -5.89 -9.47 13.22
CA ASP A 19 -5.97 -9.23 14.67
C ASP A 19 -5.27 -7.94 15.11
N ASN A 20 -4.14 -7.62 14.49
CA ASN A 20 -3.29 -6.48 14.87
C ASN A 20 -2.99 -5.55 13.70
N TYR A 21 -3.66 -5.71 12.56
CA TYR A 21 -3.38 -4.91 11.38
C TYR A 21 -4.63 -4.64 10.55
N LYS A 22 -4.56 -3.56 9.78
CA LYS A 22 -5.54 -3.22 8.76
C LYS A 22 -4.82 -2.79 7.49
N VAL A 23 -5.29 -3.30 6.35
CA VAL A 23 -4.92 -2.79 5.03
C VAL A 23 -6.20 -2.35 4.32
N CYS A 24 -6.28 -1.11 3.87
CA CYS A 24 -7.44 -0.63 3.14
C CYS A 24 -7.07 0.22 1.93
N TYR A 25 -7.85 0.09 0.85
CA TYR A 25 -7.74 0.94 -0.31
C TYR A 25 -8.78 2.08 -0.24
N GLU A 26 -8.27 3.30 -0.24
CA GLU A 26 -9.05 4.53 -0.38
C GLU A 26 -9.06 4.95 -1.85
N THR A 27 -10.20 4.77 -2.51
CA THR A 27 -10.32 5.00 -3.96
C THR A 27 -10.22 6.48 -4.31
N THR A 28 -10.65 7.38 -3.42
CA THR A 28 -10.66 8.82 -3.71
C THR A 28 -9.24 9.39 -3.87
N SER A 29 -8.29 8.89 -3.10
CA SER A 29 -6.90 9.33 -3.13
C SER A 29 -5.96 8.34 -3.83
N ALA A 30 -6.48 7.21 -4.32
CA ALA A 30 -5.71 6.07 -4.83
C ALA A 30 -4.61 5.64 -3.83
N THR A 31 -4.98 5.53 -2.54
CA THR A 31 -4.04 5.23 -1.45
C THR A 31 -4.36 3.91 -0.80
N ILE A 32 -3.35 3.06 -0.66
CA ILE A 32 -3.42 1.82 0.11
C ILE A 32 -2.76 2.10 1.47
N ASN A 33 -3.56 2.11 2.53
CA ASN A 33 -3.11 2.41 3.88
C ASN A 33 -2.82 1.12 4.64
N PHE A 34 -1.64 1.08 5.27
CA PHE A 34 -1.20 0.00 6.13
C PHE A 34 -1.14 0.48 7.58
N HIS A 35 -1.80 -0.23 8.47
CA HIS A 35 -1.89 0.10 9.89
C HIS A 35 -1.54 -1.11 10.77
N GLY A 36 -0.88 -0.84 11.89
CA GLY A 36 -0.61 -1.81 12.95
C GLY A 36 0.61 -2.69 12.68
N SER A 37 0.51 -3.97 13.02
CA SER A 37 1.63 -4.92 12.99
C SER A 37 1.35 -6.11 12.09
N LEU A 38 2.07 -6.21 10.97
CA LEU A 38 2.04 -7.35 10.05
C LEU A 38 3.05 -8.42 10.47
N ARG A 39 2.54 -9.45 11.15
CA ARG A 39 3.30 -10.60 11.70
C ARG A 39 2.83 -11.95 11.15
N LEU A 40 2.35 -11.98 9.91
CA LEU A 40 1.78 -13.15 9.27
C LEU A 40 2.80 -14.28 9.05
N ASN A 41 2.39 -15.54 9.20
CA ASN A 41 3.28 -16.70 9.10
C ASN A 41 3.48 -17.09 7.63
N GLY A 42 4.63 -16.73 7.08
CA GLY A 42 4.99 -17.11 5.71
C GLY A 42 4.33 -16.25 4.64
N MET A 43 4.62 -16.58 3.38
CA MET A 43 4.17 -15.78 2.23
C MET A 43 2.71 -16.04 1.86
N GLU A 44 2.17 -17.23 2.15
CA GLU A 44 0.78 -17.56 1.79
C GLU A 44 -0.23 -16.65 2.51
N GLU A 45 0.00 -16.34 3.78
CA GLU A 45 -0.89 -15.46 4.55
C GLU A 45 -0.91 -14.02 4.02
N TYR A 46 0.13 -13.58 3.31
CA TYR A 46 0.15 -12.27 2.64
C TYR A 46 -0.60 -12.24 1.30
N ALA A 47 -1.08 -13.38 0.79
CA ALA A 47 -1.75 -13.46 -0.51
C ALA A 47 -2.94 -12.50 -0.66
N PRO A 48 -3.82 -12.29 0.35
CA PRO A 48 -4.91 -11.32 0.24
C PRO A 48 -4.42 -9.88 0.07
N ILE A 49 -3.34 -9.51 0.77
CA ILE A 49 -2.74 -8.17 0.68
C ILE A 49 -2.10 -7.98 -0.69
N LEU A 50 -1.34 -8.97 -1.17
CA LEU A 50 -0.74 -8.92 -2.50
C LEU A 50 -1.79 -8.85 -3.60
N LYS A 51 -2.90 -9.59 -3.45
CA LYS A 51 -4.03 -9.52 -4.37
C LYS A 51 -4.64 -8.11 -4.39
N LEU A 52 -4.87 -7.48 -3.23
CA LEU A 52 -5.36 -6.11 -3.17
C LEU A 52 -4.42 -5.13 -3.88
N LEU A 53 -3.11 -5.24 -3.64
CA LEU A 53 -2.10 -4.41 -4.31
C LEU A 53 -2.17 -4.54 -5.84
N ASN A 54 -2.25 -5.78 -6.34
CA ASN A 54 -2.34 -6.05 -7.78
C ASN A 54 -3.68 -5.60 -8.38
N ASP A 55 -4.81 -5.88 -7.71
CA ASP A 55 -6.14 -5.46 -8.16
C ASP A 55 -6.22 -3.93 -8.32
N VAL A 56 -5.58 -3.16 -7.43
CA VAL A 56 -5.48 -1.69 -7.54
C VAL A 56 -4.62 -1.29 -8.74
N VAL A 57 -3.49 -1.93 -8.96
CA VAL A 57 -2.63 -1.66 -10.13
C VAL A 57 -3.35 -1.99 -11.44
N ASP A 58 -4.07 -3.11 -11.48
CA ASP A 58 -4.81 -3.57 -12.65
C ASP A 58 -6.00 -2.67 -12.99
N SER A 59 -6.50 -1.90 -12.01
CA SER A 59 -7.45 -0.80 -12.28
C SER A 59 -6.83 0.39 -13.04
N ASN A 60 -5.52 0.32 -13.34
CA ASN A 60 -4.72 1.25 -14.12
C ASN A 60 -4.86 2.73 -13.69
N PRO A 61 -4.70 3.05 -12.40
CA PRO A 61 -4.70 4.44 -11.95
C PRO A 61 -3.44 5.15 -12.44
N ALA A 62 -3.54 6.47 -12.71
CA ALA A 62 -2.36 7.27 -13.08
C ALA A 62 -1.31 7.35 -11.95
N ARG A 63 -1.75 7.19 -10.69
CA ARG A 63 -0.91 7.20 -9.49
C ARG A 63 -1.44 6.23 -8.46
N ILE A 64 -0.53 5.60 -7.72
CA ILE A 64 -0.84 4.91 -6.46
C ILE A 64 0.06 5.41 -5.33
N THR A 65 -0.50 5.43 -4.12
CA THR A 65 0.26 5.72 -2.90
C THR A 65 0.19 4.53 -1.95
N LEU A 66 1.34 4.01 -1.52
CA LEU A 66 1.40 3.10 -0.37
C LEU A 66 1.70 3.94 0.87
N ASN A 67 0.73 4.04 1.78
CA ASN A 67 0.90 4.75 3.03
C ASN A 67 1.26 3.78 4.14
N LEU A 68 2.50 3.84 4.59
CA LEU A 68 3.08 2.99 5.64
C LEU A 68 3.31 3.76 6.94
N MET A 69 2.86 5.02 7.05
CA MET A 69 3.15 5.86 8.22
C MET A 69 2.64 5.28 9.54
N HIS A 70 1.64 4.40 9.49
CA HIS A 70 1.04 3.75 10.66
C HIS A 70 1.32 2.24 10.71
N LEU A 71 2.25 1.75 9.90
CA LEU A 71 2.71 0.36 9.94
C LEU A 71 3.85 0.25 10.95
N ASP A 72 3.50 -0.11 12.17
CA ASP A 72 4.42 -0.19 13.31
C ASP A 72 5.44 -1.32 13.16
N PHE A 73 5.02 -2.42 12.52
CA PHE A 73 5.87 -3.59 12.35
C PHE A 73 5.57 -4.34 11.05
N LEU A 74 6.63 -4.88 10.44
CA LEU A 74 6.57 -5.77 9.29
C LEU A 74 7.63 -6.87 9.43
N ASN A 75 7.23 -8.13 9.38
CA ASN A 75 8.19 -9.25 9.42
C ASN A 75 8.92 -9.46 8.06
N SER A 76 9.87 -10.39 8.04
CA SER A 76 10.70 -10.71 6.87
C SER A 76 9.89 -11.17 5.64
N SER A 77 8.83 -11.95 5.84
CA SER A 77 7.93 -12.38 4.77
C SER A 77 7.18 -11.18 4.18
N GLY A 78 6.69 -10.26 5.01
CA GLY A 78 6.05 -9.02 4.56
C GLY A 78 7.01 -8.10 3.80
N ILE A 79 8.26 -7.98 4.24
CA ILE A 79 9.32 -7.27 3.51
C ILE A 79 9.56 -7.89 2.13
N THR A 80 9.61 -9.22 2.06
CA THR A 80 9.79 -9.95 0.79
C THR A 80 8.60 -9.73 -0.14
N MET A 81 7.37 -9.75 0.39
CA MET A 81 6.16 -9.46 -0.38
C MET A 81 6.20 -8.04 -0.98
N LEU A 82 6.45 -7.01 -0.17
CA LEU A 82 6.53 -5.63 -0.66
C LEU A 82 7.65 -5.45 -1.68
N SER A 83 8.81 -6.09 -1.46
CA SER A 83 9.93 -6.03 -2.39
C SER A 83 9.58 -6.64 -3.75
N LYS A 84 8.92 -7.81 -3.76
CA LYS A 84 8.46 -8.45 -5.00
C LYS A 84 7.42 -7.59 -5.73
N PHE A 85 6.47 -7.00 -5.00
CA PHE A 85 5.49 -6.09 -5.57
C PHE A 85 6.15 -4.88 -6.24
N VAL A 86 7.04 -4.17 -5.53
CA VAL A 86 7.76 -2.99 -6.07
C VAL A 86 8.62 -3.35 -7.29
N ILE A 87 9.30 -4.51 -7.28
CA ILE A 87 10.07 -4.99 -8.44
C ILE A 87 9.14 -5.24 -9.64
N GLY A 88 7.98 -5.85 -9.41
CA GLY A 88 6.97 -6.11 -10.44
C GLY A 88 6.48 -4.82 -11.10
N MET A 89 6.38 -3.73 -10.35
CA MET A 89 5.92 -2.43 -10.87
C MET A 89 6.90 -1.75 -11.84
N ARG A 90 8.16 -2.21 -11.95
CA ARG A 90 9.13 -1.63 -12.89
C ARG A 90 8.67 -1.68 -14.35
N THR A 91 7.88 -2.69 -14.71
CA THR A 91 7.39 -2.85 -16.09
C THR A 91 6.26 -1.88 -16.42
N ASN A 92 5.56 -1.35 -15.42
CA ASN A 92 4.46 -0.40 -15.59
C ASN A 92 5.00 1.04 -15.63
N LYS A 93 5.39 1.50 -16.83
CA LYS A 93 5.99 2.83 -17.04
C LYS A 93 4.99 3.99 -16.93
N SER A 94 3.70 3.71 -17.08
CA SER A 94 2.61 4.71 -17.09
C SER A 94 2.10 5.07 -15.70
N MET A 95 2.39 4.25 -14.69
CA MET A 95 1.88 4.45 -13.33
C MET A 95 2.93 5.10 -12.42
N HIS A 96 2.56 6.20 -11.76
CA HIS A 96 3.41 6.82 -10.75
C HIS A 96 3.18 6.19 -9.37
N MET A 97 4.22 5.60 -8.79
CA MET A 97 4.18 5.07 -7.42
C MET A 97 4.78 6.07 -6.43
N MET A 98 4.06 6.29 -5.32
CA MET A 98 4.56 6.97 -4.13
C MET A 98 4.53 6.03 -2.92
N ILE A 99 5.53 6.11 -2.05
CA ILE A 99 5.50 5.51 -0.72
C ILE A 99 5.64 6.62 0.32
N LEU A 100 4.74 6.61 1.30
CA LEU A 100 4.83 7.42 2.51
C LEU A 100 5.32 6.55 3.67
N GLY A 101 6.38 6.99 4.34
CA GLY A 101 6.89 6.36 5.55
C GLY A 101 7.01 7.35 6.70
N ALA A 102 7.09 6.84 7.92
CA ALA A 102 7.26 7.64 9.13
C ALA A 102 8.72 7.66 9.59
N ASN A 103 9.25 8.85 9.85
CA ASN A 103 10.58 9.04 10.45
C ASN A 103 10.64 8.49 11.88
N SER A 104 9.49 8.43 12.57
CA SER A 104 9.36 7.90 13.92
C SER A 104 9.48 6.36 14.00
N ILE A 105 9.42 5.64 12.86
CA ILE A 105 9.50 4.18 12.80
C ILE A 105 10.86 3.75 12.22
N PRO A 106 11.85 3.38 13.05
CA PRO A 106 13.27 3.31 12.64
C PRO A 106 13.56 2.35 11.48
N TRP A 107 12.85 1.22 11.41
CA TRP A 107 13.08 0.21 10.38
C TRP A 107 12.65 0.68 8.98
N GLN A 108 11.72 1.64 8.88
CA GLN A 108 11.18 2.09 7.60
C GLN A 108 12.25 2.80 6.76
N SER A 109 13.08 3.66 7.34
CA SER A 109 14.09 4.41 6.58
C SER A 109 15.00 3.50 5.75
N LYS A 110 15.47 2.38 6.33
CA LYS A 110 16.30 1.41 5.61
C LYS A 110 15.51 0.62 4.57
N LEU A 111 14.33 0.10 4.93
CA LEU A 111 13.51 -0.67 4.00
C LEU A 111 13.10 0.17 2.79
N LEU A 112 12.53 1.35 3.01
CA LEU A 112 11.91 2.14 1.95
C LEU A 112 12.96 2.72 0.99
N LYS A 113 14.15 3.09 1.49
CA LYS A 113 15.29 3.43 0.62
C LYS A 113 15.73 2.25 -0.24
N ASN A 114 15.68 1.02 0.28
CA ASN A 114 15.97 -0.17 -0.51
C ASN A 114 14.89 -0.42 -1.57
N LEU A 115 13.61 -0.23 -1.24
CA LEU A 115 12.53 -0.31 -2.22
C LEU A 115 12.70 0.73 -3.34
N GLN A 116 13.11 1.96 -2.99
CA GLN A 116 13.41 3.00 -3.99
C GLN A 116 14.61 2.62 -4.88
N LYS A 117 15.68 2.02 -4.33
CA LYS A 117 16.77 1.46 -5.17
C LYS A 117 16.27 0.35 -6.08
N LEU A 118 15.32 -0.44 -5.59
CA LEU A 118 14.64 -1.48 -6.36
C LEU A 118 13.60 -0.92 -7.36
N MET A 119 13.27 0.37 -7.38
CA MET A 119 12.45 0.97 -8.42
C MET A 119 12.80 2.47 -8.45
N PRO A 120 13.81 2.89 -9.21
CA PRO A 120 14.35 4.26 -9.09
C PRO A 120 13.33 5.39 -9.33
N ASN A 121 12.28 5.12 -10.11
CA ASN A 121 11.20 6.07 -10.38
C ASN A 121 10.12 6.12 -9.27
N LEU A 122 10.29 5.34 -8.20
CA LEU A 122 9.43 5.37 -7.01
C LEU A 122 9.72 6.64 -6.22
N ASN A 123 8.68 7.41 -5.95
CA ASN A 123 8.78 8.58 -5.09
C ASN A 123 8.65 8.16 -3.63
N LEU A 124 9.64 8.49 -2.81
CA LEU A 124 9.64 8.22 -1.38
C LEU A 124 9.53 9.54 -0.61
N LYS A 125 8.56 9.62 0.30
CA LYS A 125 8.45 10.71 1.27
C LYS A 125 8.47 10.13 2.68
N MET A 126 9.47 10.54 3.46
CA MET A 126 9.49 10.31 4.90
C MET A 126 8.86 11.53 5.59
N VAL A 127 7.92 11.29 6.50
CA VAL A 127 7.21 12.30 7.32
C VAL A 127 7.62 12.10 8.77
#